data_AF-A0A4Q3VPV8-F1
#
_entry.id   AF-A0A4Q3VPV8-F1
#
_cell.length_a   1.000
_cell.length_b   1.000
_cell.length_c   1.000
_cell.angle_alpha   90.00
_cell.angle_beta   90.00
_cell.angle_gamma   90.00
#
_symmetry.space_group_name_H-M   'P 1'
#
loop_
_entity.id
_entity.type
_entity.pdbx_description
1 polymer ?
#
loop_
_entity_poly.entity_id
_entity_poly.type
_entity_poly.pdbx_seq_one_letter_code
_entity_poly.pdbx_strand_id
1 'polypeptide(L)'
;MLAVGYRGAVGRWDGKAWRADAAGGAAAEGKDLFDVALNASGNVGFAVGHGGLILRWDGKAWKRDPVGERLGEGQFSSVALSADGKIGLAVSFDYDGVPLRWDGSKWGSDTSRRPAEMRMNVLWMSPSGDKALGASEEGIYRWNGSEWTLEPSGRSLHALALTPDGKLGFTGGVFGTIHRYDGSSWIEDTQGTKEAGGGALYAMALSSDGKIGFAGGSDVFLRWDGSAWHRDAKLSDRLYNSLCLNAKGDLGFSGGETILRWDGKTWRPDSEANRIFTDNGPYSMALSDDGQTGIAVSSEGSVYLWNGMHWHRDAVATQLAQGQGPVSVSLDPTGRSGWVLGQNGFLMRYQASVAPNSTP
;
A
#
# COMPACT_ATOMS: atom_id res chain seq x y z
N MET A 1 -3.90 -18.64 3.24
CA MET A 1 -3.37 -17.30 3.57
C MET A 1 -2.82 -17.33 4.99
N LEU A 2 -1.90 -16.44 5.30
CA LEU A 2 -1.37 -16.22 6.64
C LEU A 2 -1.54 -14.76 7.02
N ALA A 3 -1.57 -14.51 8.31
CA ALA A 3 -1.51 -13.18 8.89
C ALA A 3 -0.58 -13.24 10.09
N VAL A 4 0.18 -12.17 10.29
CA VAL A 4 0.97 -11.96 11.50
C VAL A 4 0.68 -10.56 12.04
N GLY A 5 1.04 -10.29 13.30
CA GLY A 5 0.82 -8.96 13.84
C GLY A 5 1.33 -8.77 15.26
N TYR A 6 0.78 -7.73 15.90
CA TYR A 6 1.15 -7.31 17.25
C TYR A 6 1.01 -8.43 18.29
N ARG A 7 1.84 -8.36 19.33
CA ARG A 7 1.91 -9.30 20.46
C ARG A 7 2.13 -10.75 20.01
N GLY A 8 2.86 -10.95 18.92
CA GLY A 8 3.17 -12.26 18.36
C GLY A 8 1.96 -12.98 17.74
N ALA A 9 0.92 -12.24 17.32
CA ALA A 9 -0.21 -12.84 16.65
C ALA A 9 0.24 -13.56 15.38
N VAL A 10 -0.14 -14.84 15.23
CA VAL A 10 0.02 -15.62 14.01
C VAL A 10 -1.31 -16.29 13.69
N GLY A 11 -1.80 -16.09 12.48
CA GLY A 11 -3.08 -16.59 12.00
C GLY A 11 -2.97 -17.28 10.65
N ARG A 12 -3.82 -18.28 10.43
CA ARG A 12 -3.91 -19.02 9.18
C ARG A 12 -5.35 -19.10 8.71
N TRP A 13 -5.54 -18.84 7.42
CA TRP A 13 -6.80 -19.07 6.73
C TRP A 13 -6.82 -20.47 6.13
N ASP A 14 -7.83 -21.26 6.50
CA ASP A 14 -8.01 -22.65 6.03
C ASP A 14 -8.88 -22.77 4.77
N GLY A 15 -9.31 -21.64 4.19
CA GLY A 15 -10.26 -21.62 3.08
C GLY A 15 -11.68 -21.21 3.50
N LYS A 16 -12.00 -21.31 4.79
CA LYS A 16 -13.34 -21.01 5.35
C LYS A 16 -13.31 -20.06 6.54
N ALA A 17 -12.30 -20.18 7.40
CA ALA A 17 -12.17 -19.36 8.59
C ALA A 17 -10.70 -19.05 8.91
N TRP A 18 -10.49 -17.93 9.60
CA TRP A 18 -9.21 -17.62 10.22
C TRP A 18 -9.09 -18.40 11.53
N ARG A 19 -7.91 -18.97 11.76
CA ARG A 19 -7.55 -19.68 13.00
C ARG A 19 -6.23 -19.16 13.52
N ALA A 20 -6.14 -18.97 14.84
CA ALA A 20 -4.87 -18.66 15.49
C ALA A 20 -3.92 -19.87 15.41
N ASP A 21 -2.64 -19.61 15.16
CA ASP A 21 -1.56 -20.59 15.24
C ASP A 21 -0.80 -20.40 16.56
N ALA A 22 -1.17 -21.19 17.56
CA ALA A 22 -0.61 -21.09 18.90
C ALA A 22 0.90 -21.41 18.93
N ALA A 23 1.37 -22.30 18.06
CA ALA A 23 2.80 -22.63 17.99
C ALA A 23 3.61 -21.47 17.40
N GLY A 24 3.08 -20.83 16.35
CA GLY A 24 3.66 -19.60 15.80
C GLY A 24 3.67 -18.46 16.82
N GLY A 25 2.57 -18.25 17.54
CA GLY A 25 2.52 -17.22 18.58
C GLY A 25 3.45 -17.48 19.76
N ALA A 26 3.61 -18.75 20.17
CA ALA A 26 4.59 -19.13 21.16
C ALA A 26 6.03 -18.89 20.68
N ALA A 27 6.34 -19.20 19.41
CA ALA A 27 7.65 -18.94 18.84
C ALA A 27 7.98 -17.44 18.71
N ALA A 28 6.97 -16.58 18.58
CA ALA A 28 7.14 -15.13 18.56
C ALA A 28 7.41 -14.52 19.95
N GLU A 29 7.12 -15.25 21.04
CA GLU A 29 7.36 -14.82 22.42
C GLU A 29 6.75 -13.43 22.74
N GLY A 30 5.60 -13.12 22.15
CA GLY A 30 4.89 -11.85 22.35
C GLY A 30 5.52 -10.65 21.64
N LYS A 31 6.59 -10.83 20.85
CA LYS A 31 7.15 -9.76 20.00
C LYS A 31 6.24 -9.50 18.81
N ASP A 32 6.17 -8.25 18.39
CA ASP A 32 5.40 -7.85 17.22
C ASP A 32 6.03 -8.41 15.95
N LEU A 33 5.18 -8.97 15.07
CA LEU A 33 5.54 -9.38 13.73
C LEU A 33 4.97 -8.36 12.74
N PHE A 34 5.81 -7.88 11.82
CA PHE A 34 5.48 -6.79 10.91
C PHE A 34 5.15 -7.27 9.49
N ASP A 35 5.73 -8.38 9.04
CA ASP A 35 5.48 -8.91 7.70
C ASP A 35 5.64 -10.43 7.63
N VAL A 36 5.00 -11.05 6.64
CA VAL A 36 5.03 -12.49 6.40
C VAL A 36 5.00 -12.82 4.91
N ALA A 37 5.92 -13.68 4.48
CA ALA A 37 6.00 -14.17 3.10
C ALA A 37 6.00 -15.70 3.04
N LEU A 38 5.35 -16.24 2.02
CA LEU A 38 5.43 -17.66 1.63
C LEU A 38 5.90 -17.76 0.18
N ASN A 39 6.50 -18.89 -0.16
CA ASN A 39 6.69 -19.27 -1.56
C ASN A 39 5.35 -19.70 -2.20
N ALA A 40 5.33 -19.89 -3.51
CA ALA A 40 4.09 -20.13 -4.24
C ALA A 40 3.38 -21.43 -3.84
N SER A 41 4.13 -22.46 -3.40
CA SER A 41 3.57 -23.72 -2.90
C SER A 41 3.15 -23.67 -1.43
N GLY A 42 3.50 -22.60 -0.70
CA GLY A 42 3.16 -22.40 0.71
C GLY A 42 3.88 -23.30 1.69
N ASN A 43 4.96 -23.97 1.27
CA ASN A 43 5.72 -24.91 2.09
C ASN A 43 7.01 -24.32 2.68
N VAL A 44 7.41 -23.13 2.26
CA VAL A 44 8.50 -22.36 2.84
C VAL A 44 8.02 -20.94 3.05
N GLY A 45 8.37 -20.35 4.18
CA GLY A 45 8.05 -18.96 4.44
C GLY A 45 8.78 -18.38 5.62
N PHE A 46 8.61 -17.08 5.79
CA PHE A 46 9.23 -16.31 6.84
C PHE A 46 8.26 -15.28 7.39
N ALA A 47 8.34 -15.02 8.68
CA ALA A 47 7.72 -13.86 9.32
C ALA A 47 8.81 -13.09 10.06
N VAL A 48 8.77 -11.77 9.96
CA VAL A 48 9.80 -10.90 10.52
C VAL A 48 9.19 -9.86 11.45
N GLY A 49 9.97 -9.36 12.42
CA GLY A 49 9.41 -8.46 13.42
C GLY A 49 10.42 -7.77 14.33
N HIS A 50 9.89 -7.29 15.45
CA HIS A 50 10.60 -6.48 16.42
C HIS A 50 11.83 -7.20 17.02
N GLY A 51 12.94 -6.48 17.17
CA GLY A 51 14.16 -6.96 17.82
C GLY A 51 14.78 -8.16 17.12
N GLY A 52 14.91 -8.07 15.80
CA GLY A 52 15.60 -9.04 14.96
C GLY A 52 14.84 -10.34 14.71
N LEU A 53 13.59 -10.46 15.19
CA LEU A 53 12.86 -11.72 15.15
C LEU A 53 12.64 -12.17 13.70
N ILE A 54 13.09 -13.39 13.41
CA ILE A 54 12.80 -14.09 12.16
C ILE A 54 12.25 -15.46 12.50
N LEU A 55 10.98 -15.69 12.15
CA LEU A 55 10.37 -17.01 12.16
C LEU A 55 10.46 -17.62 10.78
N ARG A 56 10.71 -18.92 10.72
CA ARG A 56 10.73 -19.74 9.52
C ARG A 56 9.59 -20.75 9.57
N TRP A 57 8.87 -20.83 8.46
CA TRP A 57 7.85 -21.83 8.17
C TRP A 57 8.43 -22.94 7.30
N ASP A 58 8.27 -24.19 7.74
CA ASP A 58 8.73 -25.40 7.05
C ASP A 58 7.60 -26.18 6.35
N GLY A 59 6.44 -25.55 6.16
CA GLY A 59 5.25 -26.20 5.62
C GLY A 59 4.36 -26.85 6.68
N LYS A 60 4.86 -26.99 7.92
CA LYS A 60 4.15 -27.63 9.03
C LYS A 60 4.10 -26.76 10.28
N ALA A 61 5.20 -26.13 10.65
CA ALA A 61 5.30 -25.33 11.87
C ALA A 61 6.19 -24.11 11.70
N TRP A 62 5.90 -23.07 12.48
CA TRP A 62 6.76 -21.91 12.67
C TRP A 62 7.82 -22.20 13.73
N LYS A 63 9.06 -21.81 13.44
CA LYS A 63 10.20 -21.90 14.37
C LYS A 63 11.08 -20.67 14.22
N ARG A 64 11.76 -20.25 15.27
CA ARG A 64 12.77 -19.19 15.20
C ARG A 64 13.93 -19.63 14.29
N ASP A 65 14.43 -18.70 13.47
CA ASP A 65 15.64 -18.89 12.66
C ASP A 65 16.83 -18.23 13.36
N PRO A 66 17.65 -18.99 14.11
CA PRO A 66 18.69 -18.42 14.96
C PRO A 66 19.85 -17.81 14.17
N VAL A 67 20.00 -18.14 12.88
CA VAL A 67 21.02 -17.52 12.03
C VAL A 67 20.55 -16.13 11.62
N GLY A 68 19.30 -16.02 11.16
CA GLY A 68 18.71 -14.72 10.81
C GLY A 68 18.69 -13.75 12.00
N GLU A 69 18.28 -14.22 13.17
CA GLU A 69 18.20 -13.38 14.38
C GLU A 69 19.56 -12.89 14.89
N ARG A 70 20.65 -13.63 14.64
CA ARG A 70 22.00 -13.18 15.01
C ARG A 70 22.54 -12.10 14.08
N LEU A 71 21.97 -11.97 12.89
CA LEU A 71 22.44 -11.04 11.87
C LEU A 71 21.74 -9.68 11.96
N GLY A 72 20.60 -9.58 12.66
CA GLY A 72 19.88 -8.34 12.85
C GLY A 72 19.59 -8.10 14.33
N GLU A 73 20.22 -7.08 14.92
CA GLU A 73 19.79 -6.58 16.24
C GLU A 73 18.60 -5.59 16.11
N GLY A 74 18.28 -5.19 14.87
CA GLY A 74 17.25 -4.23 14.52
C GLY A 74 15.86 -4.81 14.18
N GLN A 75 14.89 -3.94 13.95
CA GLN A 75 13.50 -4.29 13.62
C GLN A 75 13.34 -4.54 12.13
N PHE A 76 13.09 -5.81 11.75
CA PHE A 76 12.80 -6.15 10.36
C PHE A 76 11.35 -5.79 10.03
N SER A 77 11.19 -4.84 9.12
CA SER A 77 9.92 -4.24 8.71
C SER A 77 9.21 -5.05 7.62
N SER A 78 9.96 -5.70 6.73
CA SER A 78 9.39 -6.42 5.59
C SER A 78 10.25 -7.60 5.15
N VAL A 79 9.60 -8.63 4.60
CA VAL A 79 10.22 -9.83 4.06
C VAL A 79 9.56 -10.25 2.76
N ALA A 80 10.38 -10.66 1.78
CA ALA A 80 9.92 -11.16 0.51
C ALA A 80 10.64 -12.46 0.14
N LEU A 81 9.96 -13.34 -0.61
CA LEU A 81 10.47 -14.64 -1.00
C LEU A 81 10.11 -14.93 -2.46
N SER A 82 11.03 -15.52 -3.21
CA SER A 82 10.79 -16.00 -4.57
C SER A 82 9.74 -17.10 -4.59
N ALA A 83 9.06 -17.27 -5.73
CA ALA A 83 8.01 -18.25 -5.90
C ALA A 83 8.48 -19.69 -5.63
N ASP A 84 9.76 -19.99 -5.89
CA ASP A 84 10.37 -21.30 -5.61
C ASP A 84 10.95 -21.43 -4.19
N GLY A 85 10.98 -20.36 -3.40
CA GLY A 85 11.46 -20.35 -2.01
C GLY A 85 12.98 -20.33 -1.85
N LYS A 86 13.75 -20.16 -2.93
CA LYS A 86 15.22 -20.21 -2.89
C LYS A 86 15.91 -18.87 -2.71
N ILE A 87 15.21 -17.77 -2.95
CA ILE A 87 15.75 -16.43 -2.76
C ILE A 87 14.79 -15.68 -1.86
N GLY A 88 15.30 -15.06 -0.81
CA GLY A 88 14.51 -14.18 0.04
C GLY A 88 15.30 -12.95 0.43
N LEU A 89 14.58 -11.88 0.75
CA LEU A 89 15.12 -10.62 1.23
C LEU A 89 14.35 -10.23 2.48
N ALA A 90 15.05 -9.77 3.50
CA ALA A 90 14.46 -9.14 4.68
C ALA A 90 15.14 -7.79 4.90
N VAL A 91 14.34 -6.76 5.17
CA VAL A 91 14.85 -5.40 5.39
C VAL A 91 14.31 -4.82 6.67
N SER A 92 14.96 -3.77 7.13
CA SER A 92 14.73 -3.11 8.41
C SER A 92 14.63 -1.60 8.20
N PHE A 93 13.91 -0.95 9.11
CA PHE A 93 13.72 0.50 9.07
C PHE A 93 14.66 1.25 10.01
N ASP A 94 15.44 0.56 10.85
CA ASP A 94 16.30 1.19 11.87
C ASP A 94 17.77 1.31 11.42
N TYR A 95 18.54 2.08 12.20
CA TYR A 95 19.91 2.46 11.86
C TYR A 95 20.91 1.29 11.95
N ASP A 96 20.58 0.26 12.70
CA ASP A 96 21.45 -0.88 12.98
C ASP A 96 21.12 -2.10 12.12
N GLY A 97 20.01 -2.06 11.38
CA GLY A 97 19.54 -3.18 10.60
C GLY A 97 20.24 -3.31 9.26
N VAL A 98 20.84 -4.49 9.04
CA VAL A 98 21.46 -4.86 7.77
C VAL A 98 20.44 -5.64 6.94
N PRO A 99 20.19 -5.28 5.67
CA PRO A 99 19.38 -6.12 4.78
C PRO A 99 19.92 -7.55 4.77
N LEU A 100 19.04 -8.53 4.90
CA LEU A 100 19.42 -9.93 4.87
C LEU A 100 18.98 -10.57 3.56
N ARG A 101 19.79 -11.51 3.09
CA ARG A 101 19.50 -12.35 1.94
C ARG A 101 19.43 -13.81 2.36
N TRP A 102 18.34 -14.46 1.95
CA TRP A 102 18.16 -15.90 2.03
C TRP A 102 18.63 -16.54 0.73
N ASP A 103 19.51 -17.54 0.83
CA ASP A 103 20.11 -18.24 -0.32
C ASP A 103 19.47 -19.61 -0.62
N GLY A 104 18.34 -19.91 0.03
CA GLY A 104 17.67 -21.21 -0.07
C GLY A 104 18.02 -22.15 1.07
N SER A 105 19.07 -21.83 1.84
CA SER A 105 19.55 -22.65 2.96
C SER A 105 19.74 -21.88 4.27
N LYS A 106 20.23 -20.64 4.19
CA LYS A 106 20.50 -19.77 5.34
C LYS A 106 20.34 -18.30 4.98
N TRP A 107 20.15 -17.49 6.02
CA TRP A 107 20.29 -16.03 5.92
C TRP A 107 21.76 -15.62 5.96
N GLY A 108 22.09 -14.58 5.20
CA GLY A 108 23.36 -13.86 5.27
C GLY A 108 23.13 -12.36 5.17
N SER A 109 24.01 -11.57 5.78
CA SER A 109 23.99 -10.11 5.65
C SER A 109 24.32 -9.68 4.23
N ASP A 110 23.52 -8.80 3.65
CA ASP A 110 23.84 -8.10 2.41
C ASP A 110 24.49 -6.76 2.74
N THR A 111 25.78 -6.65 2.44
CA THR A 111 26.58 -5.44 2.66
C THR A 111 26.96 -4.76 1.35
N SER A 112 26.24 -5.04 0.25
CA SER A 112 26.53 -4.48 -1.08
C SER A 112 26.55 -2.95 -1.10
N ARG A 113 25.83 -2.30 -0.17
CA ARG A 113 25.99 -0.88 0.14
C ARG A 113 25.76 -0.61 1.63
N ARG A 114 26.18 0.57 2.10
CA ARG A 114 26.23 0.91 3.54
C ARG A 114 24.86 0.73 4.21
N PRO A 115 24.73 -0.14 5.22
CA PRO A 115 23.45 -0.44 5.88
C PRO A 115 22.71 0.79 6.40
N ALA A 116 23.43 1.77 6.96
CA ALA A 116 22.86 3.01 7.50
C ALA A 116 22.10 3.87 6.45
N GLU A 117 22.35 3.67 5.15
CA GLU A 117 21.66 4.37 4.06
C GLU A 117 20.37 3.64 3.61
N MET A 118 20.18 2.38 4.01
CA MET A 118 19.16 1.47 3.45
C MET A 118 17.98 1.19 4.39
N ARG A 119 17.46 2.21 5.08
CA ARG A 119 16.29 2.07 5.96
C ARG A 119 15.01 1.83 5.17
N MET A 120 14.75 0.57 4.82
CA MET A 120 13.62 0.20 4.00
C MET A 120 12.44 -0.25 4.86
N ASN A 121 11.26 0.30 4.56
CA ASN A 121 10.03 0.02 5.29
C ASN A 121 9.24 -1.14 4.69
N VAL A 122 9.31 -1.30 3.36
CA VAL A 122 8.53 -2.31 2.64
C VAL A 122 9.31 -2.83 1.45
N LEU A 123 9.13 -4.11 1.15
CA LEU A 123 9.70 -4.77 -0.01
C LEU A 123 8.62 -5.28 -0.96
N TRP A 124 8.98 -5.30 -2.23
CA TRP A 124 8.37 -6.16 -3.23
C TRP A 124 9.47 -6.96 -3.93
N MET A 125 9.20 -8.20 -4.31
CA MET A 125 10.12 -9.05 -5.08
C MET A 125 9.41 -9.70 -6.27
N SER A 126 10.12 -9.85 -7.39
CA SER A 126 9.65 -10.63 -8.54
C SER A 126 9.51 -12.11 -8.18
N PRO A 127 8.62 -12.87 -8.85
CA PRO A 127 8.49 -14.31 -8.61
C PRO A 127 9.81 -15.10 -8.77
N SER A 128 10.70 -14.64 -9.66
CA SER A 128 12.03 -15.22 -9.88
C SER A 128 13.07 -14.84 -8.83
N GLY A 129 12.83 -13.80 -8.02
CA GLY A 129 13.78 -13.28 -7.03
C GLY A 129 14.96 -12.47 -7.59
N ASP A 130 14.99 -12.27 -8.91
CA ASP A 130 16.02 -11.51 -9.64
C ASP A 130 15.79 -10.00 -9.61
N LYS A 131 14.62 -9.54 -9.18
CA LYS A 131 14.27 -8.13 -9.05
C LYS A 131 13.52 -7.91 -7.75
N ALA A 132 13.80 -6.80 -7.08
CA ALA A 132 13.04 -6.34 -5.93
C ALA A 132 13.05 -4.81 -5.88
N LEU A 133 12.04 -4.25 -5.22
CA LEU A 133 11.97 -2.84 -4.88
C LEU A 133 11.83 -2.72 -3.37
N GLY A 134 12.58 -1.83 -2.76
CA GLY A 134 12.48 -1.49 -1.35
C GLY A 134 12.25 -0.01 -1.18
N ALA A 135 11.18 0.39 -0.50
CA ALA A 135 10.92 1.80 -0.23
C ALA A 135 11.57 2.22 1.08
N SER A 136 12.29 3.33 1.09
CA SER A 136 13.00 3.90 2.24
C SER A 136 12.71 5.39 2.42
N GLU A 137 13.17 5.98 3.53
CA GLU A 137 13.16 7.43 3.72
C GLU A 137 13.96 8.19 2.64
N GLU A 138 14.98 7.56 2.07
CA GLU A 138 15.88 8.13 1.05
C GLU A 138 15.35 7.93 -0.38
N GLY A 139 14.27 7.16 -0.54
CA GLY A 139 13.67 6.82 -1.83
C GLY A 139 13.53 5.33 -2.07
N ILE A 140 13.40 4.96 -3.34
CA ILE A 140 13.21 3.58 -3.80
C ILE A 140 14.56 2.95 -4.14
N TYR A 141 14.89 1.89 -3.45
CA TYR A 141 15.99 0.99 -3.76
C TYR A 141 15.53 -0.10 -4.71
N ARG A 142 16.37 -0.42 -5.70
CA ARG A 142 16.16 -1.51 -6.64
C ARG A 142 17.23 -2.58 -6.47
N TRP A 143 16.77 -3.81 -6.41
CA TRP A 143 17.59 -5.01 -6.43
C TRP A 143 17.64 -5.58 -7.84
N ASN A 144 18.82 -6.01 -8.27
CA ASN A 144 19.06 -6.62 -9.58
C ASN A 144 19.43 -8.12 -9.54
N GLY A 145 19.26 -8.78 -8.38
CA GLY A 145 19.66 -10.17 -8.17
C GLY A 145 20.98 -10.33 -7.40
N SER A 146 21.77 -9.26 -7.33
CA SER A 146 23.08 -9.25 -6.68
C SER A 146 23.33 -8.06 -5.76
N GLU A 147 22.84 -6.88 -6.10
CA GLU A 147 23.11 -5.64 -5.35
C GLU A 147 21.90 -4.71 -5.36
N TRP A 148 21.88 -3.82 -4.38
CA TRP A 148 20.90 -2.73 -4.26
C TRP A 148 21.46 -1.42 -4.80
N THR A 149 20.68 -0.75 -5.66
CA THR A 149 20.95 0.61 -6.14
C THR A 149 19.80 1.53 -5.74
N LEU A 150 20.09 2.77 -5.32
CA LEU A 150 19.03 3.76 -5.07
C LEU A 150 18.65 4.39 -6.40
N GLU A 151 17.35 4.33 -6.72
CA GLU A 151 16.80 5.06 -7.85
C GLU A 151 16.61 6.53 -7.48
N PRO A 152 16.82 7.46 -8.44
CA PRO A 152 16.55 8.88 -8.24
C PRO A 152 15.03 9.07 -8.23
N SER A 153 14.42 8.76 -7.11
CA SER A 153 12.97 8.67 -6.90
C SER A 153 12.49 9.68 -5.86
N GLY A 154 13.39 10.48 -5.30
CA GLY A 154 13.13 11.44 -4.24
C GLY A 154 13.22 10.83 -2.84
N ARG A 155 13.08 11.68 -1.82
CA ARG A 155 13.10 11.28 -0.40
C ARG A 155 11.72 11.45 0.20
N SER A 156 11.41 10.72 1.27
CA SER A 156 10.19 10.86 2.06
C SER A 156 8.91 10.82 1.21
N LEU A 157 8.79 9.75 0.41
CA LEU A 157 7.66 9.53 -0.50
C LEU A 157 6.42 9.12 0.29
N HIS A 158 5.27 9.69 -0.07
CA HIS A 158 3.98 9.41 0.58
C HIS A 158 2.91 8.94 -0.42
N ALA A 159 3.07 9.24 -1.70
CA ALA A 159 2.13 8.87 -2.75
C ALA A 159 2.83 8.15 -3.90
N LEU A 160 2.13 7.18 -4.49
CA LEU A 160 2.56 6.44 -5.68
C LEU A 160 1.33 6.11 -6.52
N ALA A 161 1.41 6.34 -7.83
CA ALA A 161 0.43 5.87 -8.80
C ALA A 161 1.16 5.31 -10.02
N LEU A 162 0.67 4.20 -10.56
CA LEU A 162 1.21 3.54 -11.76
C LEU A 162 0.06 3.20 -12.71
N THR A 163 0.31 3.22 -14.01
CA THR A 163 -0.61 2.64 -14.99
C THR A 163 -0.65 1.11 -14.83
N PRO A 164 -1.77 0.45 -15.16
CA PRO A 164 -1.90 -1.00 -15.04
C PRO A 164 -0.85 -1.81 -15.82
N ASP A 165 -0.32 -1.25 -16.92
CA ASP A 165 0.74 -1.87 -17.73
C ASP A 165 2.16 -1.63 -17.17
N GLY A 166 2.29 -0.84 -16.10
CA GLY A 166 3.54 -0.54 -15.42
C GLY A 166 4.52 0.33 -16.22
N LYS A 167 4.08 0.95 -17.32
CA LYS A 167 4.96 1.75 -18.19
C LYS A 167 5.03 3.23 -17.82
N LEU A 168 4.09 3.71 -17.02
CA LEU A 168 4.08 5.07 -16.52
C LEU A 168 3.72 5.05 -15.04
N GLY A 169 4.36 5.91 -14.26
CA GLY A 169 3.97 6.14 -12.89
C GLY A 169 4.49 7.47 -12.37
N PHE A 170 3.97 7.87 -11.22
CA PHE A 170 4.45 9.02 -10.47
C PHE A 170 4.55 8.67 -9.00
N THR A 171 5.57 9.21 -8.35
CA THR A 171 5.66 9.23 -6.90
C THR A 171 5.93 10.64 -6.44
N GLY A 172 5.46 10.96 -5.24
CA GLY A 172 5.76 12.21 -4.60
C GLY A 172 5.60 12.12 -3.09
N GLY A 173 6.02 13.17 -2.40
CA GLY A 173 6.04 13.15 -0.95
C GLY A 173 6.27 14.51 -0.33
N VAL A 174 7.07 14.53 0.73
CA VAL A 174 7.39 15.76 1.46
C VAL A 174 8.08 16.77 0.54
N PHE A 175 7.80 18.06 0.75
CA PHE A 175 8.30 19.19 -0.03
C PHE A 175 7.86 19.21 -1.51
N GLY A 176 6.85 18.42 -1.89
CA GLY A 176 6.27 18.45 -3.23
C GLY A 176 7.17 17.88 -4.32
N THR A 177 8.17 17.08 -3.95
CA THR A 177 8.99 16.38 -4.94
C THR A 177 8.13 15.45 -5.78
N ILE A 178 8.31 15.45 -7.10
CA ILE A 178 7.63 14.54 -8.03
C ILE A 178 8.68 13.83 -8.87
N HIS A 179 8.58 12.51 -8.93
CA HIS A 179 9.34 11.68 -9.85
C HIS A 179 8.39 10.91 -10.75
N ARG A 180 8.79 10.75 -12.01
CA ARG A 180 8.08 10.01 -13.03
C ARG A 180 8.79 8.70 -13.32
N TYR A 181 8.05 7.61 -13.35
CA TYR A 181 8.52 6.33 -13.85
C TYR A 181 8.26 6.25 -15.35
N ASP A 182 9.30 5.95 -16.13
CA ASP A 182 9.22 5.84 -17.60
C ASP A 182 9.09 4.39 -18.11
N GLY A 183 8.80 3.45 -17.20
CA GLY A 183 8.75 2.02 -17.47
C GLY A 183 10.10 1.31 -17.27
N SER A 184 11.17 2.05 -17.02
CA SER A 184 12.50 1.50 -16.74
C SER A 184 13.11 2.04 -15.45
N SER A 185 12.99 3.34 -15.20
CA SER A 185 13.57 4.04 -14.05
C SER A 185 12.71 5.22 -13.59
N TRP A 186 12.86 5.61 -12.32
CA TRP A 186 12.38 6.89 -11.83
C TRP A 186 13.27 8.04 -12.33
N ILE A 187 12.66 9.15 -12.73
CA ILE A 187 13.33 10.38 -13.17
C ILE A 187 12.63 11.56 -12.48
N GLU A 188 13.40 12.54 -12.00
CA GLU A 188 12.84 13.75 -11.39
C GLU A 188 12.01 14.54 -12.42
N ASP A 189 10.74 14.81 -12.07
CA ASP A 189 9.88 15.72 -12.81
C ASP A 189 10.00 17.11 -12.21
N THR A 190 11.01 17.85 -12.69
CA THR A 190 11.33 19.19 -12.19
C THR A 190 10.19 20.20 -12.40
N GLN A 191 9.42 20.07 -13.49
CA GLN A 191 8.27 20.92 -13.74
C GLN A 191 7.13 20.58 -12.78
N GLY A 192 6.82 19.30 -12.62
CA GLY A 192 5.83 18.86 -11.63
C GLY A 192 6.20 19.27 -10.20
N THR A 193 7.46 19.14 -9.82
CA THR A 193 7.97 19.58 -8.51
C THR A 193 7.82 21.10 -8.32
N LYS A 194 8.09 21.89 -9.36
CA LYS A 194 7.86 23.33 -9.32
C LYS A 194 6.38 23.67 -9.16
N GLU A 195 5.51 23.00 -9.90
CA GLU A 195 4.07 23.15 -9.78
C GLU A 195 3.57 22.75 -8.38
N ALA A 196 4.17 21.73 -7.76
CA ALA A 196 3.88 21.33 -6.37
C ALA A 196 4.36 22.33 -5.31
N GLY A 197 5.31 23.22 -5.66
CA GLY A 197 5.62 24.45 -4.93
C GLY A 197 5.93 24.27 -3.43
N GLY A 198 6.50 23.12 -3.05
CA GLY A 198 6.82 22.81 -1.66
C GLY A 198 5.70 22.14 -0.85
N GLY A 199 4.48 22.06 -1.37
CA GLY A 199 3.36 21.39 -0.69
C GLY A 199 3.56 19.88 -0.64
N ALA A 200 3.36 19.27 0.52
CA ALA A 200 3.51 17.82 0.68
C ALA A 200 2.41 17.09 -0.10
N LEU A 201 2.78 16.06 -0.86
CA LEU A 201 1.85 15.24 -1.65
C LEU A 201 1.50 13.97 -0.86
N TYR A 202 0.23 13.74 -0.56
CA TYR A 202 -0.21 12.57 0.22
C TYR A 202 -0.95 11.53 -0.61
N ALA A 203 -1.55 11.93 -1.74
CA ALA A 203 -2.26 11.03 -2.62
C ALA A 203 -1.96 11.31 -4.09
N MET A 204 -1.94 10.26 -4.90
CA MET A 204 -1.82 10.32 -6.36
C MET A 204 -2.72 9.28 -7.00
N ALA A 205 -3.28 9.60 -8.16
CA ALA A 205 -4.07 8.67 -8.97
C ALA A 205 -3.84 8.93 -10.46
N LEU A 206 -3.89 7.87 -11.28
CA LEU A 206 -3.75 7.90 -12.74
C LEU A 206 -4.90 7.15 -13.41
N SER A 207 -5.31 7.63 -14.59
CA SER A 207 -6.16 6.84 -15.48
C SER A 207 -5.38 5.65 -16.03
N SER A 208 -6.08 4.59 -16.43
CA SER A 208 -5.43 3.37 -16.92
C SER A 208 -4.63 3.60 -18.21
N ASP A 209 -4.98 4.62 -19.00
CA ASP A 209 -4.24 5.02 -20.20
C ASP A 209 -3.13 6.06 -19.94
N GLY A 210 -2.97 6.51 -18.69
CA GLY A 210 -1.92 7.45 -18.27
C GLY A 210 -2.09 8.89 -18.76
N LYS A 211 -3.22 9.23 -19.40
CA LYS A 211 -3.44 10.56 -19.96
C LYS A 211 -4.02 11.57 -18.98
N ILE A 212 -4.60 11.12 -17.88
CA ILE A 212 -5.13 11.97 -16.83
C ILE A 212 -4.60 11.47 -15.51
N GLY A 213 -4.23 12.39 -14.63
CA GLY A 213 -3.84 12.06 -13.27
C GLY A 213 -4.07 13.23 -12.33
N PHE A 214 -4.05 12.93 -11.04
CA PHE A 214 -4.21 13.92 -9.99
C PHE A 214 -3.22 13.64 -8.87
N ALA A 215 -2.74 14.70 -8.24
CA ALA A 215 -1.94 14.62 -7.02
C ALA A 215 -2.47 15.66 -6.04
N GLY A 216 -2.57 15.30 -4.77
CA GLY A 216 -3.11 16.19 -3.74
C GLY A 216 -2.43 15.94 -2.40
N GLY A 217 -2.39 16.99 -1.58
CA GLY A 217 -1.86 16.90 -0.22
C GLY A 217 -2.05 18.21 0.53
N SER A 218 -1.05 18.66 1.31
CA SER A 218 -1.11 19.93 2.04
C SER A 218 -0.79 21.09 1.11
N ASP A 219 -1.75 21.99 0.92
CA ASP A 219 -1.61 23.24 0.14
C ASP A 219 -1.21 23.02 -1.33
N VAL A 220 -1.59 21.86 -1.87
CA VAL A 220 -1.27 21.46 -3.24
C VAL A 220 -2.37 20.57 -3.82
N PHE A 221 -2.79 20.91 -5.02
CA PHE A 221 -3.62 20.06 -5.86
C PHE A 221 -3.20 20.22 -7.31
N LEU A 222 -2.79 19.13 -7.94
CA LEU A 222 -2.24 19.11 -9.29
C LEU A 222 -3.07 18.21 -10.20
N ARG A 223 -3.12 18.59 -11.49
CA ARG A 223 -3.66 17.77 -12.57
C ARG A 223 -2.57 17.45 -13.58
N TRP A 224 -2.42 16.18 -13.89
CA TRP A 224 -1.66 15.68 -15.02
C TRP A 224 -2.56 15.65 -16.26
N ASP A 225 -2.10 16.22 -17.37
CA ASP A 225 -2.84 16.30 -18.64
C ASP A 225 -2.34 15.31 -19.72
N GLY A 226 -1.47 14.37 -19.35
CA GLY A 226 -0.81 13.46 -20.27
C GLY A 226 0.59 13.92 -20.67
N SER A 227 0.95 15.18 -20.39
CA SER A 227 2.23 15.78 -20.75
C SER A 227 2.92 16.54 -19.62
N ALA A 228 2.16 17.26 -18.80
CA ALA A 228 2.67 18.06 -17.69
C ALA A 228 1.67 18.07 -16.52
N TRP A 229 2.22 18.33 -15.33
CA TRP A 229 1.43 18.69 -14.16
C TRP A 229 1.06 20.17 -14.20
N HIS A 230 -0.13 20.50 -13.72
CA HIS A 230 -0.64 21.86 -13.60
C HIS A 230 -1.27 22.05 -12.22
N ARG A 231 -0.88 23.09 -11.49
CA ARG A 231 -1.51 23.41 -10.20
C ARG A 231 -2.90 24.00 -10.38
N ASP A 232 -3.85 23.52 -9.59
CA ASP A 232 -5.15 24.18 -9.39
C ASP A 232 -5.12 25.04 -8.12
N ALA A 233 -4.91 26.35 -8.31
CA ALA A 233 -4.81 27.31 -7.22
C ALA A 233 -6.08 27.41 -6.36
N LYS A 234 -7.27 27.11 -6.90
CA LYS A 234 -8.54 27.19 -6.14
C LYS A 234 -8.72 26.03 -5.17
N LEU A 235 -8.04 24.93 -5.44
CA LEU A 235 -8.08 23.72 -4.64
C LEU A 235 -6.83 23.59 -3.76
N SER A 236 -5.81 24.43 -3.93
CA SER A 236 -4.51 24.31 -3.25
C SER A 236 -4.46 24.96 -1.86
N ASP A 237 -5.61 25.21 -1.22
CA ASP A 237 -5.75 25.80 0.13
C ASP A 237 -6.38 24.81 1.13
N ARG A 238 -6.31 23.51 0.82
CA ARG A 238 -6.93 22.41 1.58
C ARG A 238 -5.97 21.25 1.73
N LEU A 239 -6.33 20.34 2.64
CA LEU A 239 -5.68 19.06 2.84
C LEU A 239 -6.42 17.94 2.09
N TYR A 240 -5.68 17.17 1.28
CA TYR A 240 -6.18 15.99 0.59
C TYR A 240 -5.40 14.74 0.99
N ASN A 241 -6.08 13.78 1.63
CA ASN A 241 -5.46 12.57 2.16
C ASN A 241 -5.63 11.37 1.23
N SER A 242 -6.64 11.40 0.35
CA SER A 242 -6.96 10.30 -0.55
C SER A 242 -7.44 10.80 -1.90
N LEU A 243 -7.10 10.07 -2.95
CA LEU A 243 -7.55 10.31 -4.33
C LEU A 243 -7.86 8.97 -4.97
N CYS A 244 -8.98 8.90 -5.69
CA CYS A 244 -9.29 7.76 -6.56
C CYS A 244 -9.84 8.26 -7.90
N LEU A 245 -9.60 7.47 -8.95
CA LEU A 245 -9.98 7.77 -10.32
C LEU A 245 -10.37 6.46 -11.00
N ASN A 246 -11.43 6.46 -11.80
CA ASN A 246 -11.81 5.30 -12.60
C ASN A 246 -10.83 5.08 -13.77
N ALA A 247 -10.87 3.91 -14.40
CA ALA A 247 -9.91 3.54 -15.45
C ALA A 247 -9.89 4.51 -16.63
N LYS A 248 -11.06 5.07 -16.98
CA LYS A 248 -11.21 6.01 -18.09
C LYS A 248 -10.73 7.43 -17.76
N GLY A 249 -10.58 7.78 -16.47
CA GLY A 249 -10.18 9.11 -16.04
C GLY A 249 -11.30 10.17 -16.08
N ASP A 250 -12.57 9.75 -16.19
CA ASP A 250 -13.72 10.65 -16.28
C ASP A 250 -14.60 10.70 -15.01
N LEU A 251 -14.28 9.91 -13.99
CA LEU A 251 -14.87 10.00 -12.66
C LEU A 251 -13.83 9.76 -11.58
N GLY A 252 -13.77 10.63 -10.59
CA GLY A 252 -12.87 10.48 -9.45
C GLY A 252 -13.36 11.22 -8.22
N PHE A 253 -12.76 10.92 -7.07
CA PHE A 253 -13.04 11.58 -5.81
C PHE A 253 -11.73 11.94 -5.09
N SER A 254 -11.77 13.02 -4.32
CA SER A 254 -10.74 13.34 -3.34
C SER A 254 -11.34 13.35 -1.94
N GLY A 255 -10.60 12.75 -1.01
CA GLY A 255 -10.90 12.71 0.42
C GLY A 255 -10.02 13.69 1.20
N GLY A 256 -10.56 14.28 2.26
CA GLY A 256 -9.93 15.32 3.07
C GLY A 256 -10.98 16.11 3.85
N GLU A 257 -10.72 17.40 4.09
CA GLU A 257 -11.70 18.30 4.75
C GLU A 257 -13.00 18.46 3.96
N THR A 258 -12.93 18.36 2.64
CA THR A 258 -14.08 18.44 1.74
C THR A 258 -13.96 17.34 0.69
N ILE A 259 -15.06 16.62 0.48
CA ILE A 259 -15.13 15.63 -0.60
C ILE A 259 -15.36 16.35 -1.91
N LEU A 260 -14.42 16.20 -2.83
CA LEU A 260 -14.57 16.68 -4.19
C LEU A 260 -14.90 15.51 -5.11
N ARG A 261 -15.65 15.80 -6.17
CA ARG A 261 -15.94 14.91 -7.28
C ARG A 261 -15.42 15.49 -8.57
N TRP A 262 -14.72 14.67 -9.33
CA TRP A 262 -14.32 14.90 -10.71
C TRP A 262 -15.38 14.36 -11.66
N ASP A 263 -15.84 15.20 -12.59
CA ASP A 263 -16.86 14.85 -13.59
C ASP A 263 -16.30 14.65 -15.01
N GLY A 264 -14.99 14.48 -15.14
CA GLY A 264 -14.30 14.42 -16.42
C GLY A 264 -13.85 15.77 -16.95
N LYS A 265 -14.27 16.88 -16.33
CA LYS A 265 -13.91 18.25 -16.75
C LYS A 265 -13.39 19.10 -15.61
N THR A 266 -14.05 19.07 -14.46
CA THR A 266 -13.70 19.91 -13.31
C THR A 266 -13.97 19.20 -11.99
N TRP A 267 -13.22 19.57 -10.97
CA TRP A 267 -13.46 19.17 -9.59
C TRP A 267 -14.48 20.09 -8.94
N ARG A 268 -15.46 19.54 -8.24
CA ARG A 268 -16.46 20.29 -7.48
C ARG A 268 -16.73 19.64 -6.13
N PRO A 269 -17.06 20.41 -5.08
CA PRO A 269 -17.57 19.83 -3.84
C PRO A 269 -18.79 18.94 -4.11
N ASP A 270 -18.75 17.70 -3.64
CA ASP A 270 -19.88 16.79 -3.70
C ASP A 270 -20.80 17.08 -2.51
N SER A 271 -21.86 17.86 -2.73
CA SER A 271 -22.74 18.31 -1.65
C SER A 271 -23.43 17.18 -0.90
N GLU A 272 -23.64 16.03 -1.55
CA GLU A 272 -24.29 14.89 -0.92
C GLU A 272 -23.30 14.09 -0.08
N ALA A 273 -22.11 13.82 -0.63
CA ALA A 273 -21.03 13.21 0.15
C ALA A 273 -20.71 14.07 1.38
N ASN A 274 -20.52 15.38 1.23
CA ASN A 274 -20.21 16.25 2.36
C ASN A 274 -21.30 16.32 3.45
N ARG A 275 -22.53 15.83 3.20
CA ARG A 275 -23.58 15.71 4.23
C ARG A 275 -23.51 14.40 5.01
N ILE A 276 -23.03 13.32 4.39
CA ILE A 276 -23.04 11.98 4.99
C ILE A 276 -21.69 11.61 5.61
N PHE A 277 -20.59 12.16 5.10
CA PHE A 277 -19.24 11.97 5.65
C PHE A 277 -19.06 12.92 6.84
N THR A 278 -19.57 12.54 8.02
CA THR A 278 -19.63 13.41 9.20
C THR A 278 -18.40 13.33 10.11
N ASP A 279 -17.43 12.46 9.80
CA ASP A 279 -16.37 12.02 10.72
C ASP A 279 -14.94 12.25 10.19
N ASN A 280 -14.60 13.52 9.89
CA ASN A 280 -13.30 13.92 9.33
C ASN A 280 -12.94 13.25 7.98
N GLY A 281 -13.97 12.96 7.18
CA GLY A 281 -13.83 12.53 5.78
C GLY A 281 -13.21 11.14 5.62
N PRO A 282 -13.20 10.59 4.40
CA PRO A 282 -12.58 9.31 4.16
C PRO A 282 -11.06 9.47 4.16
N TYR A 283 -10.43 8.67 5.02
CA TYR A 283 -9.00 8.48 5.08
C TYR A 283 -8.49 7.68 3.87
N SER A 284 -9.33 6.79 3.31
CA SER A 284 -9.01 6.01 2.12
C SER A 284 -10.25 5.79 1.25
N MET A 285 -10.08 5.84 -0.07
CA MET A 285 -11.14 5.65 -1.07
C MET A 285 -10.65 4.79 -2.25
N ALA A 286 -11.54 3.98 -2.81
CA ALA A 286 -11.31 3.23 -4.05
C ALA A 286 -12.56 3.23 -4.93
N LEU A 287 -12.36 3.15 -6.25
CA LEU A 287 -13.40 3.04 -7.28
C LEU A 287 -13.12 1.83 -8.18
N SER A 288 -14.18 1.26 -8.74
CA SER A 288 -14.06 0.28 -9.83
C SER A 288 -13.65 0.96 -11.14
N ASP A 289 -13.13 0.16 -12.08
CA ASP A 289 -12.64 0.66 -13.38
C ASP A 289 -13.75 1.36 -14.18
N ASP A 290 -14.98 0.86 -14.09
CA ASP A 290 -16.17 1.41 -14.73
C ASP A 290 -16.83 2.57 -13.96
N GLY A 291 -16.32 2.90 -12.76
CA GLY A 291 -16.84 3.94 -11.88
C GLY A 291 -18.22 3.65 -11.29
N GLN A 292 -18.75 2.43 -11.41
CA GLN A 292 -20.09 2.07 -10.93
C GLN A 292 -20.12 1.69 -9.45
N THR A 293 -18.96 1.38 -8.86
CA THR A 293 -18.86 1.01 -7.45
C THR A 293 -17.63 1.64 -6.80
N GLY A 294 -17.66 1.74 -5.48
CA GLY A 294 -16.58 2.31 -4.71
C GLY A 294 -16.74 2.04 -3.23
N ILE A 295 -15.63 2.09 -2.51
CA ILE A 295 -15.57 1.95 -1.05
C ILE A 295 -14.78 3.14 -0.52
N ALA A 296 -15.24 3.72 0.57
CA ALA A 296 -14.52 4.75 1.30
C ALA A 296 -14.63 4.48 2.82
N VAL A 297 -13.59 4.80 3.57
CA VAL A 297 -13.57 4.61 5.03
C VAL A 297 -13.00 5.82 5.75
N SER A 298 -13.57 6.14 6.92
CA SER A 298 -13.05 7.15 7.84
C SER A 298 -12.17 6.51 8.92
N SER A 299 -11.27 7.29 9.51
CA SER A 299 -10.46 6.83 10.65
C SER A 299 -11.30 6.50 11.89
N GLU A 300 -12.55 6.98 11.96
CA GLU A 300 -13.47 6.77 13.08
C GLU A 300 -14.33 5.48 12.96
N GLY A 301 -14.15 4.69 11.89
CA GLY A 301 -14.87 3.42 11.73
C GLY A 301 -16.02 3.42 10.74
N SER A 302 -16.35 4.55 10.10
CA SER A 302 -17.44 4.56 9.12
C SER A 302 -17.00 3.97 7.78
N VAL A 303 -17.89 3.18 7.19
CA VAL A 303 -17.72 2.58 5.86
C VAL A 303 -18.81 3.13 4.95
N TYR A 304 -18.40 3.63 3.80
CA TYR A 304 -19.27 4.23 2.79
C TYR A 304 -19.12 3.48 1.47
N LEU A 305 -20.23 3.29 0.77
CA LEU A 305 -20.30 2.60 -0.51
C LEU A 305 -20.83 3.54 -1.59
N TRP A 306 -20.22 3.48 -2.77
CA TRP A 306 -20.66 4.18 -3.97
C TRP A 306 -21.42 3.21 -4.87
N ASN A 307 -22.55 3.67 -5.42
CA ASN A 307 -23.44 2.85 -6.26
C ASN A 307 -23.53 3.33 -7.73
N GLY A 308 -22.58 4.14 -8.18
CA GLY A 308 -22.57 4.71 -9.53
C GLY A 308 -23.23 6.09 -9.62
N MET A 309 -24.04 6.47 -8.61
CA MET A 309 -24.73 7.76 -8.58
C MET A 309 -24.47 8.55 -7.31
N HIS A 310 -24.50 7.88 -6.15
CA HIS A 310 -24.43 8.50 -4.83
C HIS A 310 -23.62 7.64 -3.85
N TRP A 311 -22.96 8.30 -2.90
CA TRP A 311 -22.38 7.64 -1.74
C TRP A 311 -23.47 7.36 -0.70
N HIS A 312 -23.38 6.24 -0.01
CA HIS A 312 -24.23 5.95 1.15
C HIS A 312 -23.41 5.26 2.25
N ARG A 313 -23.79 5.48 3.51
CA ARG A 313 -23.15 4.86 4.66
C ARG A 313 -23.70 3.44 4.83
N ASP A 314 -22.84 2.44 4.86
CA ASP A 314 -23.23 1.05 5.12
C ASP A 314 -23.24 0.82 6.63
N ALA A 315 -24.43 0.67 7.21
CA ALA A 315 -24.60 0.54 8.65
C ALA A 315 -23.99 -0.74 9.23
N VAL A 316 -24.05 -1.86 8.49
CA VAL A 316 -23.56 -3.16 8.95
C VAL A 316 -22.04 -3.16 8.95
N ALA A 317 -21.44 -2.76 7.83
CA ALA A 317 -20.00 -2.65 7.68
C ALA A 317 -19.41 -1.66 8.69
N THR A 318 -20.08 -0.53 8.90
CA THR A 318 -19.67 0.47 9.91
C THR A 318 -19.74 -0.09 11.33
N GLN A 319 -20.80 -0.84 11.68
CA GLN A 319 -20.89 -1.47 12.99
C GLN A 319 -19.75 -2.48 13.21
N LEU A 320 -19.40 -3.26 12.19
CA LEU A 320 -18.29 -4.22 12.25
C LEU A 320 -16.92 -3.52 12.39
N ALA A 321 -16.75 -2.35 11.77
CA ALA A 321 -15.53 -1.57 11.81
C ALA A 321 -15.44 -0.61 13.03
N GLN A 322 -16.46 -0.56 13.88
CA GLN A 322 -16.51 0.37 15.01
C GLN A 322 -15.37 0.10 16.00
N GLY A 323 -14.60 1.16 16.32
CA GLY A 323 -13.43 1.08 17.20
C GLY A 323 -12.23 0.33 16.59
N GLN A 324 -12.31 -0.07 15.31
CA GLN A 324 -11.22 -0.75 14.61
C GLN A 324 -10.33 0.22 13.84
N GLY A 325 -10.75 1.49 13.68
CA GLY A 325 -10.00 2.51 12.96
C GLY A 325 -9.57 2.05 11.56
N PRO A 326 -10.52 1.84 10.61
CA PRO A 326 -10.17 1.48 9.25
C PRO A 326 -9.32 2.57 8.61
N VAL A 327 -8.21 2.16 7.99
CA VAL A 327 -7.17 3.06 7.45
C VAL A 327 -6.93 2.84 5.96
N SER A 328 -7.42 1.75 5.38
CA SER A 328 -7.17 1.46 3.97
C SER A 328 -8.29 0.64 3.35
N VAL A 329 -8.54 0.91 2.08
CA VAL A 329 -9.44 0.11 1.25
C VAL A 329 -8.77 -0.31 -0.03
N SER A 330 -9.21 -1.45 -0.55
CA SER A 330 -8.92 -1.91 -1.90
C SER A 330 -10.21 -2.44 -2.52
N LEU A 331 -10.39 -2.18 -3.81
CA LEU A 331 -11.50 -2.69 -4.60
C LEU A 331 -10.92 -3.30 -5.87
N ASP A 332 -11.44 -4.45 -6.28
CA ASP A 332 -11.05 -5.05 -7.54
C ASP A 332 -11.58 -4.24 -8.73
N PRO A 333 -10.95 -4.36 -9.92
CA PRO A 333 -11.36 -3.62 -11.11
C PRO A 333 -12.85 -3.75 -11.47
N THR A 334 -13.46 -4.92 -11.20
CA THR A 334 -14.87 -5.18 -11.51
C THR A 334 -15.83 -4.62 -10.47
N GLY A 335 -15.33 -4.17 -9.32
CA GLY A 335 -16.17 -3.64 -8.25
C GLY A 335 -16.92 -4.68 -7.42
N ARG A 336 -16.64 -5.98 -7.62
CA ARG A 336 -17.40 -7.08 -7.02
C ARG A 336 -16.81 -7.59 -5.73
N SER A 337 -15.56 -7.27 -5.43
CA SER A 337 -14.84 -7.73 -4.26
C SER A 337 -13.81 -6.71 -3.83
N GLY A 338 -13.72 -6.49 -2.54
CA GLY A 338 -12.78 -5.53 -1.97
C GLY A 338 -12.42 -5.90 -0.55
N TRP A 339 -11.53 -5.12 0.02
CA TRP A 339 -11.08 -5.28 1.38
C TRP A 339 -11.06 -3.94 2.09
N VAL A 340 -11.47 -3.95 3.35
CA VAL A 340 -11.28 -2.87 4.30
C VAL A 340 -10.29 -3.37 5.35
N LEU A 341 -9.25 -2.59 5.59
CA LEU A 341 -8.21 -2.85 6.57
C LEU A 341 -8.27 -1.78 7.65
N GLY A 342 -8.14 -2.20 8.91
CA GLY A 342 -8.07 -1.31 10.07
C GLY A 342 -6.92 -1.65 11.00
N GLN A 343 -6.87 -0.93 12.12
CA GLN A 343 -5.91 -1.17 13.17
C GLN A 343 -6.11 -2.55 13.80
N ASN A 344 -5.10 -3.01 14.53
CA ASN A 344 -5.14 -4.27 15.30
C ASN A 344 -5.46 -5.52 14.46
N GLY A 345 -5.10 -5.51 13.17
CA GLY A 345 -5.33 -6.64 12.28
C GLY A 345 -6.79 -6.82 11.83
N PHE A 346 -7.62 -5.80 12.00
CA PHE A 346 -8.98 -5.81 11.46
C PHE A 346 -8.94 -5.92 9.93
N LEU A 347 -9.63 -6.93 9.42
CA LEU A 347 -9.78 -7.17 7.99
C LEU A 347 -11.23 -7.57 7.71
N MET A 348 -11.86 -6.83 6.81
CA MET A 348 -13.20 -7.11 6.35
C MET A 348 -13.20 -7.27 4.83
N ARG A 349 -13.87 -8.31 4.35
CA ARG A 349 -14.05 -8.54 2.91
C ARG A 349 -15.39 -7.94 2.48
N TYR A 350 -15.34 -7.07 1.50
CA TYR A 350 -16.52 -6.66 0.74
C TYR A 350 -16.73 -7.66 -0.41
N GLN A 351 -17.97 -8.09 -0.61
CA GLN A 351 -18.40 -8.78 -1.81
C GLN A 351 -19.74 -8.22 -2.24
N ALA A 352 -19.82 -7.74 -3.48
CA ALA A 352 -21.10 -7.35 -4.05
C ALA A 352 -22.02 -8.58 -4.10
N SER A 353 -23.26 -8.44 -3.64
CA SER A 353 -24.26 -9.49 -3.84
C SER A 353 -24.45 -9.68 -5.34
N VAL A 354 -24.19 -10.90 -5.84
CA VAL A 354 -24.64 -11.28 -7.19
C VAL A 354 -26.15 -11.09 -7.20
N ALA A 355 -26.68 -10.21 -8.05
CA ALA A 355 -28.12 -10.16 -8.24
C ALA A 355 -28.58 -11.57 -8.62
N PRO A 356 -29.58 -12.16 -7.92
CA PRO A 356 -30.18 -13.41 -8.37
C PRO A 356 -31.04 -13.12 -9.61
N ASN A 357 -30.38 -12.89 -10.74
CA ASN A 357 -31.00 -12.82 -12.06
C ASN A 357 -30.33 -13.85 -12.96
N SER A 358 -30.49 -15.12 -12.62
CA SER A 358 -30.85 -16.09 -13.65
C SER A 358 -32.34 -15.87 -13.91
N THR A 359 -32.67 -15.13 -14.96
CA THR A 359 -34.03 -15.19 -15.51
C THR A 359 -34.31 -16.61 -16.04
N PRO A 360 -35.58 -17.05 -16.01
CA PRO A 360 -36.00 -18.45 -16.01
C PRO A 360 -35.65 -19.25 -17.27
#